data_AF-A0A564Z2M2-F1
#
_entry.id   AF-A0A564Z2M2-F1
#
_cell.length_a   1.000
_cell.length_b   1.000
_cell.length_c   1.000
_cell.angle_alpha   90.00
_cell.angle_beta   90.00
_cell.angle_gamma   90.00
#
_symmetry.space_group_name_H-M   'P 1'
#
loop_
_entity.id
_entity.type
_entity.pdbx_description
1 polymer ?
#
loop_
_entity_poly.entity_id
_entity_poly.type
_entity_poly.pdbx_seq_one_letter_code
_entity_poly.pdbx_strand_id
1 'polypeptide(L)'
;KGPAGTGKTETVKDLGKNLGDYVIVINCSDGLDYKSMGRMFSGLAQSGAWGCFDEFNRINIEVLSVVAQQILSILSALASMPKGKGASTSIEFIFEGRNIRLVWSCGIFITMNPGYAGRTELPDNLKSMFRPIAMVVPDSTVIAEITLFAEGFDTCKVLAKKVFTLYSLCIQQLSKQDHYDFGLRALISVLRYAGGKKRANPGMQADEILLLSMNDMNLAKLTSADLPLFRGIVSDLFPGVEVPSIDYTDLKNAINESFQEFGL
;
A
#
# COMPACT_ATOMS: atom_id res chain seq x y z
N LYS A 1 7.57 -10.12 -3.51
CA LYS A 1 7.07 -10.78 -2.28
C LYS A 1 7.51 -10.03 -1.04
N GLY A 2 6.70 -10.02 0.01
CA GLY A 2 7.01 -9.36 1.28
C GLY A 2 5.76 -9.15 2.13
N PRO A 3 5.88 -8.72 3.40
CA PRO A 3 4.76 -8.51 4.31
C PRO A 3 3.67 -7.60 3.73
N ALA A 4 2.44 -7.72 4.23
CA ALA A 4 1.36 -6.81 3.85
C ALA A 4 1.72 -5.35 4.18
N GLY A 5 1.27 -4.39 3.36
CA GLY A 5 1.50 -2.96 3.63
C GLY A 5 2.91 -2.41 3.31
N THR A 6 3.75 -3.17 2.61
CA THR A 6 5.11 -2.77 2.20
C THR A 6 5.20 -2.02 0.86
N GLY A 7 4.07 -1.60 0.28
CA GLY A 7 4.06 -0.81 -0.96
C GLY A 7 4.23 -1.61 -2.25
N LYS A 8 4.02 -2.94 -2.24
CA LYS A 8 4.22 -3.81 -3.40
C LYS A 8 3.39 -3.40 -4.62
N THR A 9 2.09 -3.26 -4.40
CA THR A 9 1.12 -2.90 -5.45
C THR A 9 1.31 -1.46 -5.89
N GLU A 10 1.55 -0.56 -4.94
CA GLU A 10 1.81 0.86 -5.18
C GLU A 10 3.06 1.08 -6.03
N THR A 11 4.11 0.29 -5.82
CA THR A 11 5.35 0.35 -6.63
C THR A 11 5.09 -0.01 -8.09
N VAL A 12 4.30 -1.05 -8.37
CA VAL A 12 3.95 -1.42 -9.76
C VAL A 12 3.10 -0.34 -10.41
N LYS A 13 2.11 0.20 -9.69
CA LYS A 13 1.27 1.30 -10.18
C LYS A 13 2.09 2.55 -10.50
N ASP A 14 2.99 2.94 -9.59
CA ASP A 14 3.79 4.15 -9.77
C ASP A 14 4.82 3.96 -10.88
N LEU A 15 5.43 2.77 -11.02
CA LEU A 15 6.29 2.44 -12.15
C LEU A 15 5.55 2.60 -13.48
N GLY A 16 4.37 1.98 -13.62
CA GLY A 16 3.59 2.10 -14.86
C GLY A 16 3.17 3.55 -15.14
N LYS A 17 2.74 4.29 -14.11
CA LYS A 17 2.44 5.73 -14.23
C LYS A 17 3.63 6.53 -14.78
N ASN A 18 4.83 6.30 -14.27
CA ASN A 18 6.04 7.01 -14.71
C ASN A 18 6.50 6.61 -16.12
N LEU A 19 6.16 5.40 -16.57
CA LEU A 19 6.44 4.92 -17.93
C LEU A 19 5.32 5.26 -18.94
N GLY A 20 4.18 5.76 -18.46
CA GLY A 20 3.00 6.01 -19.30
C GLY A 20 2.20 4.74 -19.63
N ASP A 21 2.43 3.65 -18.90
CA ASP A 21 1.74 2.38 -19.07
C ASP A 21 0.45 2.32 -18.23
N TYR A 22 -0.61 1.77 -18.82
CA TYR A 22 -1.88 1.56 -18.12
C TYR A 22 -1.80 0.31 -17.24
N VAL A 23 -1.87 0.49 -15.92
CA VAL A 23 -1.80 -0.61 -14.94
C VAL A 23 -3.19 -0.94 -14.40
N ILE A 24 -3.64 -2.16 -14.65
CA ILE A 24 -4.88 -2.72 -14.11
C ILE A 24 -4.52 -3.56 -12.89
N VAL A 25 -5.01 -3.15 -11.71
CA VAL A 25 -4.81 -3.90 -10.47
C VAL A 25 -6.00 -4.81 -10.23
N ILE A 26 -5.72 -6.10 -10.05
CA ILE A 26 -6.73 -7.14 -9.81
C ILE A 26 -6.41 -7.79 -8.47
N ASN A 27 -7.33 -7.71 -7.51
CA ASN A 27 -7.19 -8.43 -6.25
C ASN A 27 -7.64 -9.88 -6.46
N CYS A 28 -6.73 -10.83 -6.25
CA CYS A 28 -7.00 -12.24 -6.43
C CYS A 28 -7.72 -12.86 -5.23
N SER A 29 -8.60 -13.81 -5.53
CA SER A 29 -9.29 -14.62 -4.53
C SER A 29 -9.29 -16.10 -4.94
N ASP A 30 -9.69 -16.94 -4.00
CA ASP A 30 -9.95 -18.38 -4.18
C ASP A 30 -11.10 -18.68 -5.16
N GLY A 31 -11.99 -17.71 -5.40
CA GLY A 31 -13.07 -17.80 -6.38
C GLY A 31 -12.66 -17.56 -7.84
N LEU A 32 -11.40 -17.22 -8.12
CA LEU A 32 -10.93 -17.00 -9.50
C LEU A 32 -10.66 -18.32 -10.23
N ASP A 33 -11.28 -18.49 -11.40
CA ASP A 33 -11.07 -19.63 -12.29
C ASP A 33 -10.09 -19.32 -13.44
N TYR A 34 -9.56 -20.37 -14.07
CA TYR A 34 -8.58 -20.23 -15.15
C TYR A 34 -9.18 -19.54 -16.40
N LYS A 35 -10.50 -19.62 -16.59
CA LYS A 35 -11.20 -18.97 -17.72
C LYS A 35 -11.24 -17.46 -17.55
N SER A 36 -11.50 -16.98 -16.34
CA SER A 36 -11.50 -15.55 -16.04
C SER A 36 -10.10 -14.98 -16.11
N MET A 37 -9.10 -15.72 -15.60
CA MET A 37 -7.69 -15.36 -15.74
C MET A 37 -7.27 -15.30 -17.22
N GLY A 38 -7.63 -16.31 -18.03
CA GLY A 38 -7.38 -16.32 -19.47
C GLY A 38 -8.02 -15.13 -20.19
N ARG A 39 -9.27 -14.77 -19.87
CA ARG A 39 -9.92 -13.56 -20.42
C ARG A 39 -9.18 -12.28 -20.05
N MET A 40 -8.75 -12.15 -18.79
CA MET A 40 -7.97 -11.00 -18.33
C MET A 40 -6.63 -10.91 -19.07
N PHE A 41 -5.89 -12.02 -19.15
CA PHE A 41 -4.62 -12.08 -19.88
C PHE A 41 -4.77 -11.80 -21.37
N SER A 42 -5.84 -12.30 -22.01
CA SER A 42 -6.15 -11.99 -23.41
C SER A 42 -6.41 -10.50 -23.63
N GLY A 43 -7.09 -9.84 -22.69
CA GLY A 43 -7.28 -8.38 -22.71
C GLY A 43 -5.98 -7.61 -22.54
N LEU A 44 -5.14 -8.01 -21.58
CA LEU A 44 -3.82 -7.41 -21.35
C LEU A 44 -2.91 -7.57 -22.57
N ALA A 45 -2.85 -8.77 -23.15
CA ALA A 45 -2.07 -9.07 -24.35
C ALA A 45 -2.45 -8.17 -25.53
N GLN A 46 -3.74 -8.01 -25.81
CA GLN A 46 -4.24 -7.24 -26.96
C GLN A 46 -4.16 -5.72 -26.77
N SER A 47 -4.22 -5.25 -25.53
CA SER A 47 -4.13 -3.83 -25.18
C SER A 47 -2.69 -3.36 -24.97
N GLY A 48 -1.77 -4.26 -24.60
CA GLY A 48 -0.44 -3.90 -24.16
C GLY A 48 -0.39 -3.28 -22.76
N ALA A 49 -1.49 -3.38 -21.99
CA ALA A 49 -1.55 -2.90 -20.61
C ALA A 49 -0.79 -3.83 -19.65
N TRP A 50 -0.55 -3.35 -18.44
CA TRP A 50 0.04 -4.12 -17.36
C TRP A 50 -1.02 -4.65 -16.42
N GLY A 51 -0.97 -5.93 -16.09
CA GLY A 51 -1.76 -6.53 -15.03
C GLY A 51 -0.95 -6.66 -13.75
N CYS A 52 -1.41 -6.05 -12.66
CA CYS A 52 -0.89 -6.27 -11.31
C CYS A 52 -1.86 -7.13 -10.52
N PHE A 53 -1.59 -8.42 -10.44
CA PHE A 53 -2.40 -9.39 -9.72
C PHE A 53 -1.97 -9.42 -8.25
N ASP A 54 -2.70 -8.66 -7.44
CA ASP A 54 -2.48 -8.54 -6.00
C ASP A 54 -2.94 -9.82 -5.30
N GLU A 55 -2.22 -10.22 -4.26
CA GLU A 55 -2.58 -11.41 -3.48
C GLU A 55 -2.68 -12.71 -4.30
N PHE A 56 -1.85 -12.87 -5.34
CA PHE A 56 -1.92 -13.96 -6.32
C PHE A 56 -1.90 -15.37 -5.70
N ASN A 57 -1.25 -15.49 -4.53
CA ASN A 57 -1.21 -16.71 -3.73
C ASN A 57 -2.51 -17.06 -3.00
N ARG A 58 -3.63 -16.39 -3.29
CA ARG A 58 -4.99 -16.79 -2.88
C ARG A 58 -5.68 -17.68 -3.90
N ILE A 59 -5.15 -17.76 -5.11
CA ILE A 59 -5.71 -18.62 -6.15
C ILE A 59 -5.45 -20.09 -5.78
N ASN A 60 -6.47 -20.92 -6.00
CA ASN A 60 -6.38 -22.36 -5.77
C ASN A 60 -5.23 -22.97 -6.60
N ILE A 61 -4.50 -23.89 -5.99
CA ILE A 61 -3.30 -24.49 -6.61
C ILE A 61 -3.60 -25.23 -7.93
N GLU A 62 -4.80 -25.82 -8.04
CA GLU A 62 -5.28 -26.47 -9.25
C GLU A 62 -5.45 -25.47 -10.41
N VAL A 63 -5.95 -24.27 -10.11
CA VAL A 63 -6.12 -23.18 -11.09
C VAL A 63 -4.75 -22.60 -11.48
N LEU A 64 -3.83 -22.46 -10.52
CA LEU A 64 -2.48 -21.94 -10.77
C LEU A 64 -1.71 -22.75 -11.81
N SER A 65 -1.95 -24.06 -11.91
CA SER A 65 -1.28 -24.93 -12.87
C SER A 65 -1.66 -24.59 -14.32
N VAL A 66 -2.94 -24.33 -14.58
CA VAL A 66 -3.43 -23.90 -15.91
C VAL A 66 -3.00 -22.46 -16.18
N VAL A 67 -3.08 -21.58 -15.18
CA VAL A 67 -2.64 -20.19 -15.27
C VAL A 67 -1.14 -20.09 -15.62
N ALA A 68 -0.31 -21.00 -15.12
CA ALA A 68 1.10 -21.06 -15.50
C ALA A 68 1.29 -21.30 -17.00
N GLN A 69 0.49 -22.17 -17.62
CA GLN A 69 0.55 -22.42 -19.06
C GLN A 69 0.09 -21.19 -19.86
N GLN A 70 -0.95 -20.51 -19.39
CA GLN A 70 -1.43 -19.26 -20.00
C GLN A 70 -0.34 -18.18 -19.98
N ILE A 71 0.30 -17.96 -18.83
CA ILE A 71 1.39 -16.98 -18.69
C ILE A 71 2.59 -17.39 -19.58
N LEU A 72 2.97 -18.67 -19.57
CA LEU A 72 4.10 -19.17 -20.38
C LEU A 72 3.86 -18.97 -21.87
N SER A 73 2.64 -19.20 -22.36
CA SER A 73 2.28 -18.96 -23.76
C SER A 73 2.52 -17.50 -24.15
N ILE A 74 2.08 -16.54 -23.32
CA ILE A 74 2.29 -15.11 -23.56
C ILE A 74 3.78 -14.75 -23.51
N LEU A 75 4.51 -15.21 -22.49
CA LEU A 75 5.94 -14.93 -22.34
C LEU A 75 6.75 -15.50 -23.51
N SER A 76 6.38 -16.68 -24.01
CA SER A 76 7.05 -17.32 -25.15
C SER A 76 6.80 -16.54 -26.45
N ALA A 77 5.57 -16.06 -26.66
CA ALA A 77 5.22 -15.21 -27.78
C ALA A 77 5.90 -13.82 -27.71
N LEU A 78 6.00 -13.22 -26.51
CA LEU A 78 6.78 -12.00 -26.32
C LEU A 78 8.27 -12.22 -26.62
N ALA A 79 8.83 -13.36 -26.21
CA ALA A 79 10.24 -13.68 -26.43
C ALA A 79 10.58 -13.92 -27.90
N SER A 80 9.62 -14.38 -28.72
CA SER A 80 9.79 -14.60 -30.16
C SER A 80 9.57 -13.33 -30.99
N MET A 81 9.12 -12.22 -30.40
CA MET A 81 8.94 -10.97 -31.11
C MET A 81 10.27 -10.47 -31.72
N PRO A 82 10.24 -9.90 -32.94
CA PRO A 82 11.40 -9.27 -33.54
C PRO A 82 11.96 -8.18 -32.61
N LYS A 83 13.29 -8.12 -32.45
CA LYS A 83 13.97 -7.11 -31.63
C LYS A 83 14.78 -6.17 -32.53
N GLY A 84 14.70 -4.87 -32.30
CA GLY A 84 15.50 -3.86 -33.02
C GLY A 84 14.72 -2.63 -33.46
N LYS A 85 15.42 -1.66 -34.06
CA LYS A 85 14.79 -0.45 -34.63
C LYS A 85 13.86 -0.84 -35.79
N GLY A 86 12.60 -0.41 -35.73
CA GLY A 86 11.59 -0.73 -36.75
C GLY A 86 10.92 -2.09 -36.59
N ALA A 87 11.20 -2.83 -35.51
CA ALA A 87 10.50 -4.06 -35.19
C ALA A 87 9.01 -3.80 -34.94
N SER A 88 8.17 -4.76 -35.34
CA SER A 88 6.73 -4.69 -35.07
C SER A 88 6.47 -4.61 -33.57
N THR A 89 5.57 -3.71 -33.18
CA THR A 89 5.12 -3.55 -31.78
C THR A 89 4.06 -4.58 -31.40
N SER A 90 3.62 -5.42 -32.34
CA SER A 90 2.69 -6.50 -32.06
C SER A 90 2.87 -7.69 -32.99
N ILE A 91 2.45 -8.86 -32.52
CA ILE A 91 2.36 -10.09 -33.32
C ILE A 91 0.99 -10.74 -33.12
N GLU A 92 0.58 -11.59 -34.04
CA GLU A 92 -0.54 -12.50 -33.83
C GLU A 92 -0.01 -13.82 -33.26
N PHE A 93 -0.73 -14.39 -32.29
CA PHE A 93 -0.40 -15.71 -31.73
C PHE A 93 -1.66 -16.44 -31.27
N ILE A 94 -1.56 -17.77 -31.16
CA ILE A 94 -2.66 -18.59 -30.65
C ILE A 94 -2.61 -18.60 -29.12
N PHE A 95 -3.66 -18.08 -28.49
CA PHE A 95 -3.86 -18.08 -27.05
C PHE A 95 -5.22 -18.72 -26.72
N GLU A 96 -5.24 -19.75 -25.87
CA GLU A 96 -6.47 -20.47 -25.49
C GLU A 96 -7.32 -20.90 -26.71
N GLY A 97 -6.65 -21.33 -27.79
CA GLY A 97 -7.29 -21.78 -29.03
C GLY A 97 -7.81 -20.67 -29.94
N ARG A 98 -7.50 -19.39 -29.66
CA ARG A 98 -7.91 -18.24 -30.47
C ARG A 98 -6.68 -17.49 -30.99
N ASN A 99 -6.73 -17.08 -32.24
CA ASN A 99 -5.72 -16.16 -32.77
C ASN A 99 -6.00 -14.75 -32.22
N ILE A 100 -5.06 -14.19 -31.47
CA ILE A 100 -5.18 -12.86 -30.89
C ILE A 100 -3.91 -12.04 -31.13
N ARG A 101 -4.07 -10.72 -31.13
CA ARG A 101 -2.96 -9.78 -31.13
C ARG A 101 -2.27 -9.76 -29.77
N LEU A 102 -0.95 -9.74 -29.78
CA LEU A 102 -0.09 -9.50 -28.62
C LEU A 102 0.73 -8.24 -28.85
N VAL A 103 0.59 -7.26 -27.97
CA VAL A 103 1.36 -6.01 -27.97
C VAL A 103 2.57 -6.17 -27.06
N TRP A 104 3.74 -5.72 -27.52
CA TRP A 104 5.03 -5.92 -26.85
C TRP A 104 5.08 -5.36 -25.42
N SER A 105 4.30 -4.31 -25.13
CA SER A 105 4.26 -3.64 -23.83
C SER A 105 3.46 -4.39 -22.77
N CYS A 106 2.77 -5.49 -23.12
CA CYS A 106 2.00 -6.30 -22.19
C CYS A 106 2.88 -6.76 -21.01
N GLY A 107 2.47 -6.41 -19.79
CA GLY A 107 3.19 -6.72 -18.56
C GLY A 107 2.35 -7.55 -17.59
N ILE A 108 2.95 -8.56 -16.96
CA ILE A 108 2.29 -9.37 -15.93
C ILE A 108 3.11 -9.29 -14.65
N PHE A 109 2.49 -8.74 -13.60
CA PHE A 109 3.07 -8.56 -12.27
C PHE A 109 2.21 -9.29 -11.26
N ILE A 110 2.85 -9.92 -10.28
CA ILE A 110 2.17 -10.57 -9.17
C ILE A 110 2.70 -10.03 -7.85
N THR A 111 1.81 -9.90 -6.87
CA THR A 111 2.20 -9.68 -5.49
C THR A 111 1.77 -10.86 -4.63
N MET A 112 2.47 -11.03 -3.52
CA MET A 112 2.21 -12.13 -2.59
C MET A 112 2.67 -11.73 -1.20
N ASN A 113 1.83 -12.08 -0.23
CA ASN A 113 2.07 -11.97 1.19
C ASN A 113 2.38 -13.38 1.72
N PRO A 114 3.66 -13.78 1.83
CA PRO A 114 4.02 -15.08 2.38
C PRO A 114 3.68 -15.17 3.87
N GLY A 115 3.34 -16.36 4.35
CA GLY A 115 3.09 -16.63 5.77
C GLY A 115 1.71 -16.24 6.32
N TYR A 116 0.81 -15.72 5.47
CA TYR A 116 -0.59 -15.47 5.85
C TYR A 116 -1.43 -16.74 5.71
N ALA A 117 -2.40 -16.92 6.62
CA ALA A 117 -3.35 -18.03 6.56
C ALA A 117 -4.16 -18.03 5.25
N GLY A 118 -4.47 -19.22 4.73
CA GLY A 118 -5.22 -19.38 3.48
C GLY A 118 -4.43 -19.01 2.21
N ARG A 119 -3.09 -19.02 2.27
CA ARG A 119 -2.23 -18.73 1.11
C ARG A 119 -1.49 -19.98 0.65
N THR A 120 -1.50 -20.20 -0.67
CA THR A 120 -0.77 -21.29 -1.32
C THR A 120 0.67 -20.87 -1.62
N GLU A 121 1.60 -21.81 -1.48
CA GLU A 121 2.90 -21.63 -2.13
C GLU A 121 2.72 -21.74 -3.65
N LEU A 122 3.41 -20.88 -4.39
CA LEU A 122 3.39 -21.02 -5.85
C LEU A 122 4.18 -22.27 -6.26
N PRO A 123 3.68 -23.04 -7.24
CA PRO A 123 4.44 -24.09 -7.90
C PRO A 123 5.78 -23.58 -8.47
N ASP A 124 6.82 -24.42 -8.48
CA ASP A 124 8.16 -24.00 -8.90
C ASP A 124 8.25 -23.61 -10.38
N ASN A 125 7.48 -24.29 -11.24
CA ASN A 125 7.35 -23.93 -12.65
C ASN A 125 6.78 -22.52 -12.84
N LEU A 126 5.88 -22.08 -11.97
CA LEU A 126 5.32 -20.74 -12.00
C LEU A 126 6.30 -19.73 -11.39
N LYS A 127 6.96 -20.09 -10.27
CA LYS A 127 8.00 -19.24 -9.65
C LYS A 127 9.11 -18.90 -10.65
N SER A 128 9.53 -19.84 -11.50
CA SER A 128 10.61 -19.63 -12.48
C SER A 128 10.23 -18.67 -13.62
N MET A 129 8.93 -18.45 -13.87
CA MET A 129 8.46 -17.49 -14.87
C MET A 129 8.55 -16.03 -14.40
N PHE A 130 8.70 -15.80 -13.09
CA PHE A 130 8.73 -14.47 -12.50
C PHE A 130 10.11 -14.09 -11.98
N ARG A 131 10.45 -12.80 -12.13
CA ARG A 131 11.63 -12.23 -11.47
C ARG A 131 11.27 -11.89 -10.01
N PRO A 132 11.92 -12.50 -9.01
CA PRO A 132 11.60 -12.25 -7.62
C PRO A 132 12.11 -10.88 -7.18
N ILE A 133 11.24 -10.09 -6.58
CA ILE A 133 11.59 -8.82 -5.90
C ILE A 133 11.25 -8.98 -4.42
N ALA A 134 12.22 -8.74 -3.54
CA ALA A 134 12.03 -8.76 -2.09
C ALA A 134 11.68 -7.35 -1.59
N MET A 135 10.48 -7.20 -1.02
CA MET A 135 9.99 -5.93 -0.47
C MET A 135 9.66 -6.14 1.00
N VAL A 136 10.71 -6.29 1.82
CA VAL A 136 10.57 -6.75 3.21
C VAL A 136 10.37 -5.58 4.17
N VAL A 137 11.26 -4.58 4.11
CA VAL A 137 11.24 -3.43 5.02
C VAL A 137 11.41 -2.15 4.19
N PRO A 138 10.42 -1.24 4.21
CA PRO A 138 10.56 0.08 3.59
C PRO A 138 11.39 1.01 4.47
N ASP A 139 12.05 2.02 3.88
CA ASP A 139 12.64 3.12 4.64
C ASP A 139 11.56 4.14 5.01
N SER A 140 10.93 3.92 6.16
CA SER A 140 9.87 4.78 6.68
C SER A 140 10.33 6.21 6.98
N THR A 141 11.63 6.44 7.26
CA THR A 141 12.12 7.79 7.59
C THR A 141 12.17 8.65 6.33
N VAL A 142 12.73 8.12 5.23
CA VAL A 142 12.77 8.82 3.95
C VAL A 142 11.36 9.05 3.40
N ILE A 143 10.49 8.05 3.49
CA ILE A 143 9.08 8.19 3.08
C ILE A 143 8.40 9.29 3.91
N ALA A 144 8.64 9.33 5.22
CA ALA A 144 8.07 10.36 6.09
C ALA A 144 8.56 11.77 5.71
N GLU A 145 9.86 11.92 5.47
CA GLU A 145 10.48 13.20 5.10
C GLU A 145 9.89 13.75 3.80
N ILE A 146 9.82 12.92 2.75
CA ILE A 146 9.27 13.33 1.45
C ILE A 146 7.77 13.64 1.56
N THR A 147 7.03 12.85 2.34
CA THR A 147 5.58 13.07 2.52
C THR A 147 5.32 14.37 3.26
N LEU A 148 6.04 14.65 4.34
CA LEU A 148 5.95 15.93 5.06
C LEU A 148 6.30 17.11 4.16
N PHE A 149 7.33 16.97 3.33
CA PHE A 149 7.73 18.01 2.38
C PHE A 149 6.62 18.29 1.37
N ALA A 150 6.00 17.24 0.82
CA ALA A 150 4.86 17.36 -0.09
C ALA A 150 3.62 17.98 0.56
N GLU A 151 3.42 17.77 1.87
CA GLU A 151 2.35 18.40 2.66
C GLU A 151 2.69 19.84 3.10
N GLY A 152 3.85 20.36 2.69
CA GLY A 152 4.26 21.74 2.90
C GLY A 152 4.90 21.99 4.26
N PHE A 153 5.41 20.98 4.96
CA PHE A 153 6.14 21.16 6.22
C PHE A 153 7.55 21.72 5.99
N ASP A 154 7.97 22.57 6.91
CA ASP A 154 9.35 23.01 7.04
C ASP A 154 10.09 22.04 7.97
N THR A 155 11.43 21.99 7.95
CA THR A 155 12.26 21.10 8.79
C THR A 155 11.90 19.59 8.76
N CYS A 156 11.43 19.09 7.60
CA CYS A 156 10.93 17.72 7.40
C CYS A 156 11.85 16.61 7.92
N LYS A 157 13.17 16.73 7.79
CA LYS A 157 14.13 15.71 8.23
C LYS A 157 14.06 15.42 9.72
N VAL A 158 13.87 16.45 10.55
CA VAL A 158 13.78 16.30 12.01
C VAL A 158 12.43 15.71 12.39
N LEU A 159 11.36 16.24 11.80
CA LEU A 159 9.99 15.76 12.02
C LEU A 159 9.82 14.29 11.62
N ALA A 160 10.35 13.89 10.45
CA ALA A 160 10.32 12.51 9.98
C ALA A 160 10.96 11.53 10.96
N LYS A 161 12.11 11.90 11.53
CA LYS A 161 12.76 11.09 12.58
C LYS A 161 11.88 10.97 13.80
N LYS A 162 11.24 12.05 14.26
CA LYS A 162 10.31 12.01 15.41
C LYS A 162 9.16 11.03 15.15
N VAL A 163 8.52 11.09 13.99
CA VAL A 163 7.41 10.17 13.64
C VAL A 163 7.88 8.72 13.58
N PHE A 164 8.99 8.46 12.89
CA PHE A 164 9.57 7.12 12.81
C PHE A 164 9.91 6.57 14.19
N THR A 165 10.56 7.38 15.05
CA THR A 165 10.93 6.99 16.40
C THR A 165 9.68 6.73 17.25
N LEU A 166 8.65 7.58 17.19
CA LEU A 166 7.39 7.34 17.90
C LEU A 166 6.82 5.96 17.57
N TYR A 167 6.67 5.64 16.29
CA TYR A 167 6.05 4.38 15.86
C TYR A 167 6.93 3.17 16.19
N SER A 168 8.26 3.32 16.08
CA SER A 168 9.21 2.29 16.49
C SER A 168 9.12 2.01 17.99
N LEU A 169 9.06 3.06 18.82
CA LEU A 169 8.91 2.93 20.27
C LEU A 169 7.53 2.36 20.64
N CYS A 170 6.47 2.73 19.92
CA CYS A 170 5.14 2.16 20.14
C CYS A 170 5.12 0.64 19.91
N ILE A 171 5.79 0.15 18.85
CA ILE A 171 5.93 -1.29 18.56
C ILE A 171 6.75 -2.00 19.66
N GLN A 172 7.75 -1.33 20.22
CA GLN A 172 8.67 -1.93 21.19
C GLN A 172 8.16 -1.91 22.63
N GLN A 173 7.43 -0.86 23.03
CA GLN A 173 7.11 -0.59 24.42
C GLN A 173 5.63 -0.81 24.78
N LEU A 174 4.71 -0.65 23.82
CA LEU A 174 3.29 -0.87 24.10
C LEU A 174 2.97 -2.37 24.13
N SER A 175 1.86 -2.70 24.79
CA SER A 175 1.37 -4.07 24.79
C SER A 175 1.04 -4.56 23.37
N LYS A 176 1.18 -5.87 23.14
CA LYS A 176 0.82 -6.49 21.85
C LYS A 176 -0.70 -6.62 21.77
N GLN A 177 -1.33 -5.73 21.03
CA GLN A 177 -2.76 -5.77 20.74
C GLN A 177 -2.99 -6.06 19.25
N ASP A 178 -3.95 -6.93 18.93
CA ASP A 178 -4.25 -7.31 17.54
C ASP A 178 -4.73 -6.13 16.68
N HIS A 179 -5.35 -5.12 17.31
CA HIS A 179 -5.88 -3.94 16.64
C HIS A 179 -4.87 -2.79 16.49
N TYR A 180 -3.65 -2.93 17.03
CA TYR A 180 -2.61 -1.92 16.87
C TYR A 180 -1.98 -2.01 15.47
N ASP A 181 -1.98 -0.88 14.77
CA ASP A 181 -1.28 -0.73 13.48
C ASP A 181 -0.36 0.50 13.54
N PHE A 182 0.94 0.21 13.66
CA PHE A 182 2.02 1.20 13.58
C PHE A 182 2.87 0.97 12.31
N GLY A 183 2.31 0.33 11.29
CA GLY A 183 2.97 0.07 10.02
C GLY A 183 3.05 1.30 9.11
N LEU A 184 3.65 1.10 7.93
CA LEU A 184 3.84 2.17 6.94
C LEU A 184 2.53 2.88 6.54
N ARG A 185 1.42 2.13 6.45
CA ARG A 185 0.11 2.69 6.12
C ARG A 185 -0.37 3.68 7.17
N ALA A 186 -0.27 3.30 8.46
CA ALA A 186 -0.64 4.16 9.56
C ALA A 186 0.24 5.42 9.61
N LEU A 187 1.54 5.28 9.33
CA LEU A 187 2.47 6.40 9.25
C LEU A 187 2.07 7.37 8.13
N ILE A 188 1.86 6.90 6.90
CA ILE A 188 1.46 7.76 5.78
C ILE A 188 0.12 8.45 6.07
N SER A 189 -0.81 7.76 6.73
CA SER A 189 -2.11 8.31 7.10
C SER A 189 -1.97 9.50 8.05
N VAL A 190 -1.13 9.39 9.09
CA VAL A 190 -0.82 10.49 10.01
C VAL A 190 -0.20 11.67 9.30
N LEU A 191 0.75 11.45 8.40
CA LEU A 191 1.43 12.54 7.71
C LEU A 191 0.49 13.33 6.80
N ARG A 192 -0.40 12.64 6.06
CA ARG A 192 -1.43 13.28 5.24
C ARG A 192 -2.46 14.03 6.08
N TYR A 193 -2.86 13.44 7.22
CA TYR A 193 -3.73 14.10 8.18
C TYR A 193 -3.11 15.39 8.73
N ALA A 194 -1.82 15.34 9.08
CA ALA A 194 -1.05 16.50 9.51
C ALA A 194 -0.97 17.58 8.43
N GLY A 195 -0.80 17.20 7.17
CA GLY A 195 -0.88 18.15 6.04
C GLY A 195 -2.22 18.86 5.93
N GLY A 196 -3.32 18.13 6.13
CA GLY A 196 -4.66 18.71 6.23
C GLY A 196 -4.78 19.73 7.37
N LYS A 197 -4.29 19.37 8.57
CA LYS A 197 -4.28 20.26 9.74
C LYS A 197 -3.39 21.49 9.53
N LYS A 198 -2.24 21.35 8.87
CA LYS A 198 -1.34 22.48 8.53
C LYS A 198 -2.06 23.49 7.63
N ARG A 199 -2.75 23.02 6.59
CA ARG A 199 -3.53 23.90 5.70
C ARG A 199 -4.68 24.59 6.42
N ALA A 200 -5.36 23.89 7.33
CA ALA A 200 -6.44 24.47 8.12
C ALA A 200 -5.95 25.46 9.19
N ASN A 201 -4.69 25.36 9.63
CA ASN A 201 -4.13 26.17 10.71
C ASN A 201 -2.76 26.76 10.31
N PRO A 202 -2.68 27.74 9.38
CA PRO A 202 -1.39 28.23 8.85
C PRO A 202 -0.46 28.87 9.88
N GLY A 203 -0.98 29.35 11.01
CA GLY A 203 -0.19 29.99 12.08
C GLY A 203 0.35 29.03 13.14
N MET A 204 -0.05 27.75 13.11
CA MET A 204 0.37 26.76 14.10
C MET A 204 1.76 26.19 13.72
N GLN A 205 2.59 25.92 14.72
CA GLN A 205 3.94 25.41 14.48
C GLN A 205 3.91 23.98 13.95
N ALA A 206 4.92 23.62 13.16
CA ALA A 206 5.01 22.30 12.54
C ALA A 206 5.01 21.15 13.57
N ASP A 207 5.75 21.33 14.67
CA ASP A 207 5.80 20.36 15.77
C ASP A 207 4.44 20.19 16.46
N GLU A 208 3.73 21.30 16.69
CA GLU A 208 2.39 21.33 17.29
C GLU A 208 1.36 20.59 16.42
N ILE A 209 1.35 20.88 15.11
CA ILE A 209 0.46 20.22 14.15
C ILE A 209 0.73 18.72 14.11
N LEU A 210 2.00 18.32 14.11
CA LEU A 210 2.38 16.92 14.03
C LEU A 210 2.02 16.17 15.32
N LEU A 211 2.30 16.76 16.48
CA LEU A 211 1.91 16.27 17.80
C LEU A 211 0.40 16.05 17.89
N LEU A 212 -0.37 17.07 17.53
CA LEU A 212 -1.84 17.02 17.48
C LEU A 212 -2.34 15.89 16.59
N SER A 213 -1.76 15.76 15.39
CA SER A 213 -2.12 14.73 14.43
C SER A 213 -1.83 13.32 14.93
N MET A 214 -0.69 13.13 15.60
CA MET A 214 -0.33 11.84 16.19
C MET A 214 -1.25 11.47 17.35
N ASN A 215 -1.67 12.45 18.16
CA ASN A 215 -2.65 12.23 19.21
C ASN A 215 -4.04 11.87 18.64
N ASP A 216 -4.55 12.69 17.72
CA ASP A 216 -5.88 12.50 17.10
C ASP A 216 -6.02 11.10 16.47
N MET A 217 -4.95 10.59 15.85
CA MET A 217 -4.99 9.32 15.10
C MET A 217 -4.65 8.07 15.92
N ASN A 218 -4.05 8.21 17.10
CA ASN A 218 -3.58 7.07 17.89
C ASN A 218 -4.29 6.92 19.23
N LEU A 219 -4.63 8.01 19.93
CA LEU A 219 -5.15 7.92 21.31
C LEU A 219 -6.42 7.06 21.44
N ALA A 220 -7.36 7.19 20.50
CA ALA A 220 -8.61 6.44 20.52
C ALA A 220 -8.44 4.92 20.32
N LYS A 221 -7.27 4.48 19.83
CA LYS A 221 -6.97 3.06 19.60
C LYS A 221 -6.30 2.41 20.80
N LEU A 222 -5.68 3.20 21.67
CA LEU A 222 -4.83 2.68 22.73
C LEU A 222 -5.64 2.22 23.93
N THR A 223 -5.18 1.16 24.57
CA THR A 223 -5.73 0.71 25.85
C THR A 223 -5.41 1.73 26.96
N SER A 224 -6.22 1.74 28.02
CA SER A 224 -5.99 2.61 29.18
C SER A 224 -4.62 2.41 29.84
N ALA A 225 -4.07 1.19 29.77
CA ALA A 225 -2.76 0.87 30.31
C ALA A 225 -1.60 1.40 29.45
N ASP A 226 -1.80 1.45 28.12
CA ASP A 226 -0.78 1.91 27.16
C ASP A 226 -0.80 3.44 26.99
N LEU A 227 -1.91 4.12 27.31
CA LEU A 227 -2.04 5.58 27.18
C LEU A 227 -0.93 6.36 27.94
N PRO A 228 -0.60 6.06 29.20
CA PRO A 228 0.51 6.72 29.90
C PRO A 228 1.86 6.50 29.21
N LEU A 229 2.12 5.29 28.70
CA LEU A 229 3.36 4.97 27.99
C LEU A 229 3.48 5.78 26.70
N PHE A 230 2.42 5.81 25.90
CA PHE A 230 2.37 6.60 24.68
C PHE A 230 2.59 8.10 24.95
N ARG A 231 1.94 8.65 25.98
CA ARG A 231 2.13 10.05 26.39
C ARG A 231 3.57 10.33 26.83
N GLY A 232 4.21 9.39 27.52
CA GLY A 232 5.63 9.46 27.87
C GLY A 232 6.51 9.56 26.63
N ILE A 233 6.33 8.64 25.67
CA ILE A 233 7.08 8.65 24.41
C ILE A 233 6.89 9.97 23.65
N VAL A 234 5.64 10.46 23.57
CA VAL A 234 5.32 11.71 22.89
C VAL A 234 5.98 12.91 23.57
N SER A 235 5.94 12.99 24.91
CA SER A 235 6.58 14.05 25.68
C SER A 235 8.10 14.08 25.48
N ASP A 236 8.75 12.92 25.40
CA ASP A 236 10.19 12.82 25.17
C ASP A 236 10.59 13.25 23.74
N LEU A 237 9.74 13.00 22.75
CA LEU A 237 9.98 13.37 21.36
C LEU A 237 9.65 14.83 21.04
N PHE A 238 8.76 15.46 21.81
CA PHE A 238 8.31 16.83 21.64
C PHE A 238 8.52 17.65 22.93
N PRO A 239 9.77 17.80 23.40
CA PRO A 239 10.05 18.49 24.65
C PRO A 239 9.64 19.96 24.55
N GLY A 240 8.84 20.43 25.52
CA GLY A 240 8.39 21.82 25.60
C GLY A 240 7.31 22.22 24.59
N VAL A 241 6.73 21.27 23.84
CA VAL A 241 5.59 21.51 22.96
C VAL A 241 4.31 21.10 23.67
N GLU A 242 3.42 22.05 23.91
CA GLU A 242 2.10 21.74 24.47
C GLU A 242 1.18 21.17 23.38
N VAL A 243 0.33 20.20 23.75
CA VAL A 243 -0.66 19.66 22.82
C VAL A 243 -1.68 20.76 22.53
N PRO A 244 -1.80 21.23 21.27
CA PRO A 244 -2.75 22.28 20.94
C PRO A 244 -4.18 21.81 21.20
N SER A 245 -5.01 22.65 21.81
CA SER A 245 -6.44 22.40 21.91
C SER A 245 -7.13 22.91 20.64
N ILE A 246 -7.85 22.02 19.95
CA ILE A 246 -8.81 22.45 18.94
C ILE A 246 -10.13 22.72 19.65
N ASP A 247 -10.73 23.87 19.34
CA ASP A 247 -12.05 24.20 19.84
C ASP A 247 -13.13 23.36 19.13
N TYR A 248 -13.69 22.41 19.86
CA TYR A 248 -14.82 21.59 19.45
C TYR A 248 -16.11 21.97 20.21
N THR A 249 -16.21 23.20 20.71
CA THR A 249 -17.34 23.63 21.56
C THR A 249 -18.68 23.42 20.88
N ASP A 250 -18.84 23.83 19.62
CA ASP A 250 -20.11 23.65 18.89
C ASP A 250 -20.51 22.18 18.79
N LEU A 251 -19.56 21.30 18.46
CA LEU A 251 -19.81 19.85 18.37
C LEU A 251 -20.15 19.26 19.74
N LYS A 252 -19.44 19.66 20.80
CA LYS A 252 -19.72 19.20 22.17
C LYS A 252 -21.09 19.64 22.63
N ASN A 253 -21.49 20.88 22.34
CA ASN A 253 -22.81 21.40 22.66
C ASN A 253 -23.89 20.61 21.92
N ALA A 254 -23.75 20.41 20.62
CA ALA A 254 -24.70 19.61 19.83
C ALA A 254 -24.81 18.15 20.32
N ILE A 255 -23.69 17.51 20.71
CA ILE A 255 -23.69 16.16 21.29
C ILE A 255 -24.44 16.16 22.63
N ASN A 256 -24.20 17.14 23.50
CA ASN A 256 -24.87 17.24 24.80
C ASN A 256 -26.38 17.49 24.65
N GLU A 257 -26.78 18.35 23.72
CA GLU A 257 -28.18 18.59 23.38
C GLU A 257 -28.85 17.29 22.90
N SER A 258 -28.17 16.53 22.03
CA SER A 258 -28.68 15.25 21.55
C SER A 258 -28.80 14.21 22.67
N PHE A 259 -27.81 14.11 23.57
CA PHE A 259 -27.90 13.20 24.73
C PHE A 259 -29.10 13.56 25.63
N GLN A 260 -29.36 14.85 25.85
CA GLN A 260 -30.52 15.31 26.60
C GLN A 260 -31.84 14.95 25.90
N GLU A 261 -31.92 15.11 24.58
CA GLU A 261 -33.10 14.75 23.79
C GLU A 261 -33.40 13.24 23.84
N PHE A 262 -32.37 12.40 23.79
CA PHE A 262 -32.50 10.93 23.80
C PHE A 262 -32.50 10.30 25.20
N GLY A 263 -32.25 11.08 26.26
CA GLY A 263 -32.25 10.60 27.65
C GLY A 263 -31.11 9.62 27.98
N LEU A 264 -29.92 9.85 27.42
CA LEU A 264 -28.71 9.05 27.59
C LEU A 264 -27.70 9.69 28.56
#